data_AF-A0A5J5LYH4-F1
#
_entry.id   AF-A0A5J5LYH4-F1
#
_cell.length_a   1.000
_cell.length_b   1.000
_cell.length_c   1.000
_cell.angle_alpha   90.00
_cell.angle_beta   90.00
_cell.angle_gamma   90.00
#
_symmetry.space_group_name_H-M   'P 1'
#
loop_
_entity.id
_entity.type
_entity.pdbx_description
1 polymer ?
#
loop_
_entity_poly.entity_id
_entity_poly.type
_entity_poly.pdbx_seq_one_letter_code
_entity_poly.pdbx_strand_id
1 'polypeptide(L)'
;MGAICLIDTSIFLEILNVPKKASQSELIFQELKEKIEAGESLFLPMATILETGNHIAKAKKVDGNQRRTCAEKFVNQVTQALEGKSPFTPINFLKKEDLQGWLKEFPDQAMQRRGLGDLSIIHDWQKICDQNPSRRVYIWSLDKHLKGYERPPKL
;
A
#
# COMPACT_ATOMS: atom_id res chain seq x y z
N MET A 1 -10.01 -14.97 -12.57
CA MET A 1 -9.97 -13.73 -11.77
C MET A 1 -8.69 -13.78 -10.97
N GLY A 2 -7.80 -12.79 -11.09
CA GLY A 2 -6.47 -12.83 -10.47
C GLY A 2 -6.49 -12.71 -8.95
N ALA A 3 -5.31 -12.71 -8.33
CA ALA A 3 -5.17 -12.46 -6.90
C ALA A 3 -5.61 -11.03 -6.52
N ILE A 4 -5.74 -10.77 -5.21
CA ILE A 4 -5.89 -9.43 -4.67
C ILE A 4 -4.60 -9.06 -3.95
N CYS A 5 -4.05 -7.91 -4.31
CA CYS A 5 -2.77 -7.42 -3.83
C CYS A 5 -2.98 -6.06 -3.15
N LEU A 6 -2.67 -5.95 -1.86
CA LEU A 6 -2.63 -4.67 -1.16
C LEU A 6 -1.23 -4.09 -1.25
N ILE A 7 -1.10 -2.87 -1.75
CA ILE A 7 0.18 -2.20 -1.96
C ILE A 7 0.61 -1.48 -0.68
N ASP A 8 1.74 -1.89 -0.10
CA ASP A 8 2.36 -1.17 1.03
C ASP A 8 3.11 0.10 0.58
N THR A 9 3.35 1.02 1.53
CA THR A 9 4.14 2.26 1.37
C THR A 9 5.48 1.99 0.70
N SER A 10 6.21 0.96 1.12
CA SER A 10 7.54 0.67 0.57
C SER A 10 7.52 0.38 -0.94
N ILE A 11 6.50 -0.33 -1.42
CA ILE A 11 6.32 -0.61 -2.85
C ILE A 11 5.87 0.64 -3.60
N PHE A 12 4.95 1.42 -3.02
CA PHE A 12 4.46 2.61 -3.70
C PHE A 12 5.54 3.70 -3.85
N LEU A 13 6.48 3.79 -2.91
CA LEU A 13 7.68 4.63 -3.03
C LEU A 13 8.58 4.21 -4.21
N GLU A 14 8.74 2.91 -4.45
CA GLU A 14 9.50 2.37 -5.59
C GLU A 14 8.79 2.67 -6.92
N ILE A 15 7.46 2.51 -6.98
CA ILE A 15 6.64 2.83 -8.16
C ILE A 15 6.70 4.32 -8.50
N LEU A 16 6.71 5.21 -7.49
CA LEU A 16 6.85 6.65 -7.71
C LEU A 16 8.29 7.09 -7.93
N ASN A 17 9.25 6.16 -7.80
CA ASN A 17 10.68 6.39 -7.84
C ASN A 17 11.08 7.58 -6.93
N VAL A 18 10.65 7.53 -5.67
CA VAL A 18 10.90 8.62 -4.72
C VAL A 18 12.40 8.68 -4.38
N PRO A 19 13.08 9.84 -4.57
CA PRO A 19 14.52 9.94 -4.35
C PRO A 19 14.94 9.50 -2.96
N LYS A 20 16.00 8.68 -2.88
CA LYS A 20 16.57 8.11 -1.64
C LYS A 20 15.63 7.20 -0.85
N LYS A 21 14.45 6.88 -1.40
CA LYS A 21 13.46 5.96 -0.85
C LYS A 21 13.17 4.79 -1.78
N ALA A 22 13.43 4.99 -3.07
CA ALA A 22 13.47 3.95 -4.07
C ALA A 22 14.91 3.51 -4.35
N SER A 23 15.10 2.21 -4.52
CA SER A 23 16.40 1.57 -4.79
C SER A 23 16.31 0.44 -5.82
N GLN A 24 15.10 -0.05 -6.11
CA GLN A 24 14.84 -1.19 -6.98
C GLN A 24 13.61 -0.95 -7.88
N SER A 25 13.35 0.32 -8.26
CA SER A 25 12.20 0.72 -9.07
C SER A 25 12.04 -0.10 -10.33
N GLU A 26 13.13 -0.40 -11.06
CA GLU A 26 13.06 -1.18 -12.31
C GLU A 26 12.48 -2.58 -12.09
N LEU A 27 12.93 -3.27 -11.04
CA LEU A 27 12.40 -4.58 -10.65
C LEU A 27 10.92 -4.47 -10.24
N ILE A 28 10.58 -3.49 -9.40
CA ILE A 28 9.20 -3.29 -8.95
C ILE A 28 8.26 -2.93 -10.11
N PHE A 29 8.72 -2.16 -11.10
CA PHE A 29 7.95 -1.87 -12.31
C PHE A 29 7.72 -3.12 -13.16
N GLN A 30 8.70 -4.02 -13.23
CA GLN A 30 8.54 -5.29 -13.93
C GLN A 30 7.52 -6.19 -13.20
N GLU A 31 7.64 -6.34 -11.89
CA GLU A 31 6.66 -7.06 -11.06
C GLU A 31 5.25 -6.45 -11.17
N LEU A 32 5.15 -5.12 -11.23
CA LEU A 32 3.86 -4.44 -11.40
C LEU A 32 3.20 -4.81 -12.74
N LYS A 33 3.96 -4.85 -13.84
CA LYS A 33 3.45 -5.25 -15.14
C LYS A 33 2.92 -6.68 -15.10
N GLU A 34 3.68 -7.60 -14.52
CA GLU A 34 3.28 -9.02 -14.39
C GLU A 34 1.98 -9.18 -13.60
N LYS A 35 1.80 -8.40 -12.52
CA LYS A 35 0.55 -8.42 -11.74
C LYS A 35 -0.64 -7.88 -12.52
N ILE A 36 -0.44 -6.84 -13.33
CA ILE A 36 -1.47 -6.28 -14.21
C ILE A 36 -1.84 -7.30 -15.29
N GLU A 37 -0.86 -7.94 -15.93
CA GLU A 37 -1.05 -8.98 -16.95
C GLU A 37 -1.76 -10.23 -16.38
N ALA A 38 -1.45 -10.59 -15.13
CA ALA A 38 -2.15 -11.66 -14.41
C ALA A 38 -3.59 -11.30 -13.98
N GLY A 39 -4.04 -10.07 -14.24
CA GLY A 39 -5.38 -9.59 -13.89
C GLY A 39 -5.62 -9.52 -12.38
N GLU A 40 -4.58 -9.20 -11.62
CA GLU A 40 -4.69 -8.98 -10.17
C GLU A 40 -5.44 -7.67 -9.87
N SER A 41 -6.19 -7.67 -8.76
CA SER A 41 -6.79 -6.45 -8.21
C SER A 41 -5.77 -5.77 -7.30
N LEU A 42 -5.28 -4.60 -7.68
CA LEU A 42 -4.26 -3.87 -6.94
C LEU A 42 -4.92 -2.80 -6.06
N PHE A 43 -5.03 -3.07 -4.78
CA PHE A 43 -5.62 -2.14 -3.82
C PHE A 43 -4.58 -1.24 -3.17
N LEU A 44 -4.91 0.03 -3.05
CA LEU A 44 -4.08 1.05 -2.41
C LEU A 44 -4.67 1.43 -1.05
N PRO A 45 -4.16 0.89 0.06
CA PRO A 45 -4.60 1.24 1.41
C PRO A 45 -4.46 2.74 1.69
N MET A 46 -5.31 3.26 2.56
CA MET A 46 -5.23 4.67 2.97
C MET A 46 -3.88 4.99 3.64
N ALA A 47 -3.37 4.11 4.49
CA ALA A 47 -2.07 4.31 5.14
C ALA A 47 -0.95 4.48 4.12
N THR A 48 -0.93 3.65 3.06
CA THR A 48 0.02 3.76 1.95
C THR A 48 0.00 5.15 1.31
N ILE A 49 -1.18 5.73 1.10
CA ILE A 49 -1.33 7.08 0.53
C ILE A 49 -0.76 8.14 1.49
N LEU A 50 -1.19 8.10 2.76
CA LEU A 50 -0.79 9.10 3.77
C LEU A 50 0.71 9.05 4.10
N GLU A 51 1.26 7.85 4.23
CA GLU A 51 2.68 7.64 4.54
C GLU A 51 3.57 7.99 3.36
N THR A 52 3.16 7.66 2.13
CA THR A 52 3.88 8.06 0.92
C THR A 52 3.97 9.59 0.81
N GLY A 53 2.85 10.29 1.01
CA GLY A 53 2.84 11.76 1.04
C GLY A 53 3.79 12.34 2.10
N ASN A 54 3.78 11.74 3.30
CA ASN A 54 4.71 12.11 4.37
C ASN A 54 6.18 11.87 3.99
N HIS A 55 6.50 10.75 3.35
CA HIS A 55 7.86 10.44 2.90
C HIS A 55 8.37 11.42 1.86
N ILE A 56 7.54 11.79 0.88
CA ILE A 56 7.88 12.80 -0.13
C ILE A 56 8.14 14.15 0.56
N ALA A 57 7.24 14.60 1.44
CA ALA A 57 7.37 15.89 2.12
C ALA A 57 8.61 15.98 3.01
N LYS A 58 8.98 14.88 3.68
CA LYS A 58 10.09 14.77 4.65
C LYS A 58 11.38 14.24 4.04
N ALA A 59 11.44 14.05 2.71
CA ALA A 59 12.63 13.52 2.04
C ALA A 59 13.84 14.44 2.28
N LYS A 60 14.75 13.98 3.15
CA LYS A 60 15.98 14.71 3.47
C LYS A 60 16.95 14.63 2.29
N LYS A 61 17.74 15.68 2.07
CA LYS A 61 18.74 15.77 0.99
C LYS A 61 18.14 15.64 -0.42
N VAL A 62 16.90 16.10 -0.58
CA VAL A 62 16.19 16.24 -1.85
C VAL A 62 15.85 17.72 -2.03
N ASP A 63 16.18 18.29 -3.19
CA ASP A 63 15.90 19.70 -3.46
C ASP A 63 14.39 19.98 -3.62
N GLY A 64 14.01 21.26 -3.58
CA GLY A 64 12.60 21.67 -3.64
C GLY A 64 11.90 21.32 -4.95
N ASN A 65 12.62 21.34 -6.08
CA ASN A 65 12.06 21.02 -7.39
C ASN A 65 11.81 19.52 -7.52
N GLN A 66 12.78 18.69 -7.14
CA GLN A 66 12.62 17.24 -7.09
C GLN A 66 11.45 16.84 -6.18
N ARG A 67 11.32 17.48 -5.01
CA ARG A 67 10.21 17.23 -4.09
C ARG A 67 8.87 17.59 -4.71
N ARG A 68 8.77 18.75 -5.37
CA ARG A 68 7.56 19.18 -6.09
C ARG A 68 7.19 18.18 -7.19
N THR A 69 8.14 17.82 -8.04
CA THR A 69 7.90 16.84 -9.13
C THR A 69 7.43 15.49 -8.59
N CYS A 70 8.01 14.99 -7.50
CA CYS A 70 7.54 13.75 -6.86
C CYS A 70 6.13 13.90 -6.30
N ALA A 71 5.81 15.03 -5.65
CA ALA A 71 4.49 15.29 -5.13
C ALA A 71 3.44 15.36 -6.25
N GLU A 72 3.75 16.00 -7.37
CA GLU A 72 2.87 16.06 -8.55
C GLU A 72 2.63 14.69 -9.16
N LYS A 73 3.66 13.85 -9.28
CA LYS A 73 3.52 12.45 -9.72
C LYS A 73 2.63 11.64 -8.78
N PHE A 74 2.85 11.76 -7.47
CA PHE A 74 2.03 11.12 -6.45
C PHE A 74 0.56 11.54 -6.56
N VAL A 75 0.29 12.85 -6.64
CA VAL A 75 -1.07 13.38 -6.80
C VAL A 75 -1.72 12.85 -8.06
N ASN A 76 -1.04 12.92 -9.21
CA ASN A 76 -1.57 12.39 -10.46
C ASN A 76 -1.90 10.88 -10.35
N GLN A 77 -1.02 10.08 -9.76
CA GLN A 77 -1.24 8.64 -9.64
C GLN A 77 -2.46 8.31 -8.75
N VAL A 78 -2.59 8.98 -7.60
CA VAL A 78 -3.70 8.77 -6.66
C VAL A 78 -5.01 9.30 -7.24
N THR A 79 -5.00 10.45 -7.92
CA THR A 79 -6.18 10.98 -8.62
C THR A 79 -6.67 10.01 -9.69
N GLN A 80 -5.78 9.46 -10.53
CA GLN A 80 -6.16 8.46 -11.52
C GLN A 80 -6.75 7.19 -10.87
N ALA A 81 -6.22 6.78 -9.72
CA ALA A 81 -6.76 5.65 -8.96
C ALA A 81 -8.17 5.92 -8.41
N LEU A 82 -8.41 7.13 -7.90
CA LEU A 82 -9.74 7.55 -7.45
C LEU A 82 -10.75 7.66 -8.60
N GLU A 83 -10.29 8.03 -9.79
CA GLU A 83 -11.10 8.11 -11.01
C GLU A 83 -11.29 6.78 -11.74
N GLY A 84 -10.69 5.68 -11.26
CA GLY A 84 -10.73 4.37 -11.91
C GLY A 84 -9.95 4.28 -13.23
N LYS A 85 -9.00 5.20 -13.45
CA LYS A 85 -8.14 5.28 -14.65
C LYS A 85 -6.73 4.72 -14.40
N SER A 86 -6.48 4.16 -13.22
CA SER A 86 -5.22 3.54 -12.82
C SER A 86 -5.43 2.04 -12.59
N PRO A 87 -4.38 1.21 -12.71
CA PRO A 87 -4.42 -0.17 -12.21
C PRO A 87 -4.67 -0.25 -10.69
N PHE A 88 -4.41 0.82 -9.95
CA PHE A 88 -4.66 0.88 -8.50
C PHE A 88 -6.10 1.30 -8.20
N THR A 89 -6.67 0.69 -7.17
CA THR A 89 -7.97 1.07 -6.60
C THR A 89 -7.79 1.41 -5.12
N PRO A 90 -8.08 2.64 -4.66
CA PRO A 90 -7.98 2.97 -3.25
C PRO A 90 -8.98 2.17 -2.41
N ILE A 91 -8.55 1.70 -1.24
CA ILE A 91 -9.48 1.08 -0.27
C ILE A 91 -10.34 2.17 0.35
N ASN A 92 -11.62 1.86 0.59
CA ASN A 92 -12.58 2.80 1.17
C ASN A 92 -12.08 3.44 2.47
N PHE A 93 -12.48 4.69 2.68
CA PHE A 93 -12.13 5.47 3.86
C PHE A 93 -12.61 4.80 5.15
N LEU A 94 -11.78 4.97 6.18
CA LEU A 94 -11.94 4.42 7.52
C LEU A 94 -13.31 4.72 8.13
N LYS A 95 -14.03 3.68 8.58
CA LYS A 95 -15.20 3.87 9.45
C LYS A 95 -14.76 4.03 10.90
N LYS A 96 -15.61 4.65 11.71
CA LYS A 96 -15.33 4.86 13.15
C LYS A 96 -15.06 3.53 13.87
N GLU A 97 -15.83 2.51 13.54
CA GLU A 97 -15.76 1.19 14.18
C GLU A 97 -14.44 0.48 13.85
N ASP A 98 -13.99 0.59 12.59
CA ASP A 98 -12.69 0.08 12.15
C ASP A 98 -11.55 0.75 12.96
N LEU A 99 -11.56 2.08 13.11
CA LEU A 99 -10.55 2.81 13.90
C LEU A 99 -10.56 2.40 15.38
N GLN A 100 -11.74 2.19 15.97
CA GLN A 100 -11.86 1.75 17.36
C GLN A 100 -11.22 0.38 17.58
N GLY A 101 -11.39 -0.54 16.62
CA GLY A 101 -10.71 -1.83 16.63
C GLY A 101 -9.19 -1.68 16.61
N TRP A 102 -8.67 -0.86 15.69
CA TRP A 102 -7.23 -0.63 15.56
C TRP A 102 -6.63 -0.03 16.84
N LEU A 103 -7.29 0.96 17.43
CA LEU A 103 -6.81 1.62 18.65
C LEU A 103 -6.81 0.67 19.86
N LYS A 104 -7.73 -0.29 19.91
CA LYS A 104 -7.75 -1.30 20.98
C LYS A 104 -6.56 -2.26 20.88
N GLU A 105 -6.17 -2.64 19.67
CA GLU A 105 -5.04 -3.56 19.41
C GLU A 105 -3.67 -2.87 19.40
N PHE A 106 -3.65 -1.56 19.14
CA PHE A 106 -2.41 -0.81 18.92
C PHE A 106 -1.38 -0.90 20.06
N PRO A 107 -1.74 -0.86 21.36
CA PRO A 107 -0.76 -0.99 22.44
C PRO A 107 0.11 -2.26 22.33
N ASP A 108 -0.49 -3.40 21.98
CA ASP A 108 0.22 -4.67 21.82
C ASP A 108 1.08 -4.67 20.55
N GLN A 109 0.60 -4.03 19.48
CA GLN A 109 1.36 -3.88 18.23
C GLN A 109 2.56 -2.94 18.41
N ALA A 110 2.41 -1.88 19.21
CA ALA A 110 3.47 -0.95 19.56
C ALA A 110 4.59 -1.66 20.34
N MET A 111 4.26 -2.62 21.20
CA MET A 111 5.24 -3.48 21.87
C MET A 111 6.07 -4.33 20.88
N GLN A 112 5.49 -4.63 19.71
CA GLN A 112 6.17 -5.32 18.61
C GLN A 112 6.83 -4.35 17.60
N ARG A 113 6.88 -3.05 17.92
CA ARG A 113 7.41 -1.97 17.08
C ARG A 113 6.68 -1.82 15.73
N ARG A 114 5.42 -2.23 15.65
CA ARG A 114 4.59 -2.01 14.47
C ARG A 114 3.83 -0.69 14.56
N GLY A 115 3.77 0.02 13.44
CA GLY A 115 3.05 1.28 13.35
C GLY A 115 1.54 1.09 13.29
N LEU A 116 0.80 2.15 13.60
CA LEU A 116 -0.66 2.18 13.37
C LEU A 116 -1.00 2.07 11.87
N GLY A 117 -0.11 2.57 11.00
CA GLY A 117 -0.20 2.40 9.54
C GLY A 117 -0.15 0.92 9.15
N ASP A 118 0.90 0.19 9.55
CA ASP A 118 1.00 -1.27 9.31
C ASP A 118 -0.24 -2.01 9.82
N LEU A 119 -0.70 -1.67 11.04
CA LEU A 119 -1.89 -2.27 11.64
C LEU A 119 -3.12 -2.04 10.78
N SER A 120 -3.31 -0.83 10.25
CA SER A 120 -4.42 -0.51 9.36
C SER A 120 -4.41 -1.35 8.07
N ILE A 121 -3.23 -1.55 7.46
CA ILE A 121 -3.10 -2.36 6.24
C ILE A 121 -3.41 -3.83 6.55
N ILE A 122 -3.01 -4.34 7.71
CA ILE A 122 -3.31 -5.70 8.15
C ILE A 122 -4.83 -5.89 8.33
N HIS A 123 -5.52 -4.92 8.91
CA HIS A 123 -6.98 -4.95 9.04
C HIS A 123 -7.68 -4.87 7.68
N ASP A 124 -7.21 -4.02 6.76
CA ASP A 124 -7.69 -3.98 5.39
C ASP A 124 -7.51 -5.33 4.68
N TRP A 125 -6.34 -5.96 4.84
CA TRP A 125 -6.05 -7.29 4.31
C TRP A 125 -7.00 -8.35 4.87
N GLN A 126 -7.26 -8.34 6.18
CA GLN A 126 -8.17 -9.29 6.83
C GLN A 126 -9.61 -9.12 6.31
N LYS A 127 -10.08 -7.87 6.18
CA LYS A 127 -11.40 -7.56 5.66
C LYS A 127 -11.57 -8.00 4.21
N ILE A 128 -10.58 -7.72 3.36
CA ILE A 128 -10.59 -8.14 1.96
C ILE A 128 -10.53 -9.66 1.84
N CYS A 129 -9.74 -10.31 2.70
CA CYS A 129 -9.74 -11.75 2.84
C CYS A 129 -11.17 -12.25 3.08
N ASP A 130 -11.84 -11.77 4.12
CA ASP A 130 -13.17 -12.27 4.51
C ASP A 130 -14.23 -12.04 3.43
N GLN A 131 -14.11 -10.97 2.65
CA GLN A 131 -14.98 -10.67 1.50
C GLN A 131 -14.70 -11.53 0.26
N ASN A 132 -13.50 -12.09 0.13
CA ASN A 132 -13.05 -12.80 -1.07
C ASN A 132 -12.48 -14.18 -0.75
N PRO A 133 -13.24 -15.10 -0.13
CA PRO A 133 -12.73 -16.38 0.36
C PRO A 133 -12.09 -17.24 -0.73
N SER A 134 -12.60 -17.19 -1.97
CA SER A 134 -12.12 -17.98 -3.11
C SER A 134 -10.92 -17.37 -3.84
N ARG A 135 -10.38 -16.23 -3.38
CA ARG A 135 -9.23 -15.56 -4.01
C ARG A 135 -8.03 -15.57 -3.08
N ARG A 136 -6.84 -15.67 -3.69
CA ARG A 136 -5.57 -15.37 -3.04
C ARG A 136 -5.54 -13.88 -2.70
N VAL A 137 -5.21 -13.54 -1.46
CA VAL A 137 -5.10 -12.16 -0.99
C VAL A 137 -3.78 -11.97 -0.25
N TYR A 138 -2.98 -10.97 -0.62
CA TYR A 138 -1.68 -10.75 -0.01
C TYR A 138 -1.30 -9.27 0.06
N ILE A 139 -0.35 -8.94 0.92
CA ILE A 139 0.27 -7.61 0.99
C ILE A 139 1.60 -7.65 0.22
N TRP A 140 1.75 -6.78 -0.79
CA TRP A 140 3.02 -6.59 -1.48
C TRP A 140 3.81 -5.49 -0.76
N SER A 141 4.92 -5.89 -0.13
CA SER A 141 5.73 -5.02 0.71
C SER A 141 7.22 -5.42 0.63
N LEU A 142 8.12 -4.44 0.80
CA LEU A 142 9.53 -4.66 1.10
C LEU A 142 9.79 -4.79 2.61
N ASP A 143 8.84 -4.36 3.46
CA ASP A 143 8.88 -4.42 4.91
C ASP A 143 8.68 -5.86 5.42
N LYS A 144 9.55 -6.30 6.33
CA LYS A 144 9.49 -7.62 6.95
C LYS A 144 8.24 -7.82 7.81
N HIS A 145 7.68 -6.74 8.37
CA HIS A 145 6.46 -6.80 9.18
C HIS A 145 5.22 -7.12 8.35
N LEU A 146 5.21 -6.82 7.05
CA LEU A 146 4.06 -7.00 6.16
C LEU A 146 4.24 -8.12 5.12
N LYS A 147 5.48 -8.50 4.77
CA LYS A 147 5.78 -9.56 3.81
C LYS A 147 5.13 -10.92 4.08
N GLY A 148 4.83 -11.23 5.35
CA GLY A 148 4.25 -12.51 5.75
C GLY A 148 2.73 -12.63 5.57
N TYR A 149 2.05 -11.55 5.16
CA TYR A 149 0.59 -11.53 5.05
C TYR A 149 0.15 -12.01 3.68
N GLU A 150 -0.10 -13.31 3.60
CA GLU A 150 -0.68 -13.98 2.44
C GLU A 150 -1.73 -14.99 2.90
N ARG A 151 -2.86 -15.00 2.21
CA ARG A 151 -3.89 -16.02 2.39
C ARG A 151 -4.21 -16.68 1.05
N PRO A 152 -4.04 -18.01 0.93
CA PRO A 152 -4.50 -18.74 -0.25
C PRO A 152 -6.04 -18.76 -0.32
N PRO A 153 -6.63 -19.11 -1.48
CA PRO A 153 -8.06 -19.39 -1.59
C PRO A 153 -8.50 -20.44 -0.57
N LYS A 154 -9.63 -20.20 0.11
CA LYS A 154 -10.37 -21.24 0.83
C LYS A 154 -11.18 -22.04 -0.19
N LEU A 155 -10.99 -23.36 -0.18
CA LEU A 155 -11.79 -24.32 -0.94
C LEU A 155 -13.19 -24.45 -0.31
#